data_AF-A0A1A8NTR5-F1
#
_entry.id   AF-A0A1A8NTR5-F1
#
_cell.length_a   1.000
_cell.length_b   1.000
_cell.length_c   1.000
_cell.angle_alpha   90.00
_cell.angle_beta   90.00
_cell.angle_gamma   90.00
#
_symmetry.space_group_name_H-M   'P 1'
#
loop_
_entity.id
_entity.type
_entity.pdbx_description
1 polymer ?
#
loop_
_entity_poly.entity_id
_entity_poly.type
_entity_poly.pdbx_seq_one_letter_code
_entity_poly.pdbx_strand_id
1 'polypeptide(L)'
;RLFALVLRIPGNASVETEPLGGVPPDDSPITPMCEVTGGRSYSVFSQRMLNQCLESLVQKIQSGVVINFEKTGPDPPPLEDAPAEALKSGPQPWHCCHKLIYVRPNLKTGVPIGHWPIPEAFWPDQNSPTLPPRSAHPQVRFSCVDAEPMVIDKVPFDKYELEPSPLTQYILERKSPHTCWQVFVSNSAKYSDLGQPFGYLKASTALNCVNLFVMPYNYPVLLPLLDDLIKVHKFKPTLKWRQSFENYLKTMPPYYIGSLRKALRIMGAPNLLADNMEYGLSYSVVSYLKKLSQQTKIEYDRLIVSIGKKPPPEPGIKVRWRGGGVSLAQRRDFIQQLQSLSGEAPALPVELNPKEFQGFHLALLNKG
;
A
#
# COMPACT_ATOMS: atom_id res chain seq x y z
N ARG A 1 0.46 -3.95 1.78
CA ARG A 1 0.93 -5.18 1.09
C ARG A 1 -0.08 -6.29 1.33
N LEU A 2 -0.48 -6.99 0.27
CA LEU A 2 -1.39 -8.13 0.31
C LEU A 2 -0.62 -9.40 -0.03
N PHE A 3 -0.64 -10.37 0.86
CA PHE A 3 -0.15 -11.73 0.58
C PHE A 3 -1.34 -12.67 0.53
N ALA A 4 -1.34 -13.59 -0.43
CA ALA A 4 -2.40 -14.57 -0.61
C ALA A 4 -1.81 -15.97 -0.55
N LEU A 5 -2.44 -16.85 0.24
CA LEU A 5 -2.12 -18.27 0.29
C LEU A 5 -3.29 -19.01 -0.37
N VAL A 6 -3.02 -19.62 -1.52
CA VAL A 6 -4.00 -20.40 -2.25
C VAL A 6 -3.75 -21.87 -1.94
N LEU A 7 -4.61 -22.44 -1.09
CA LEU A 7 -4.51 -23.83 -0.66
C LEU A 7 -5.06 -24.73 -1.77
N ARG A 8 -4.16 -25.28 -2.58
CA ARG A 8 -4.44 -26.27 -3.62
C ARG A 8 -4.00 -27.67 -3.17
N ILE A 9 -4.25 -27.99 -1.91
CA ILE A 9 -3.87 -29.28 -1.32
C ILE A 9 -4.81 -30.36 -1.89
N PRO A 10 -4.29 -31.38 -2.59
CA PRO A 10 -5.12 -32.43 -3.16
C PRO A 10 -5.73 -33.28 -2.04
N GLY A 11 -6.94 -33.81 -2.28
CA GLY A 11 -7.61 -34.72 -1.34
C GLY A 11 -7.03 -36.13 -1.31
N ASN A 12 -6.11 -36.45 -2.22
CA ASN A 12 -5.37 -37.71 -2.29
C ASN A 12 -3.87 -37.47 -2.03
N ALA A 13 -3.14 -38.52 -1.65
CA ALA A 13 -1.70 -38.43 -1.49
C ALA A 13 -1.04 -38.10 -2.84
N SER A 14 -0.35 -36.97 -2.91
CA SER A 14 0.39 -36.55 -4.11
C SER A 14 1.54 -37.52 -4.37
N VAL A 15 1.66 -38.00 -5.62
CA VAL A 15 2.77 -38.82 -6.13
C VAL A 15 3.84 -37.95 -6.80
N GLU A 16 3.55 -36.66 -7.04
CA GLU A 16 4.48 -35.75 -7.68
C GLU A 16 5.63 -35.37 -6.73
N THR A 17 6.86 -35.55 -7.21
CA THR A 17 8.07 -35.07 -6.54
C THR A 17 7.96 -33.56 -6.36
N GLU A 18 7.92 -33.11 -5.10
CA GLU A 18 7.88 -31.68 -4.82
C GLU A 18 9.10 -30.99 -5.44
N PRO A 19 8.90 -29.85 -6.14
CA PRO A 19 10.02 -29.10 -6.68
C PRO A 19 10.95 -28.68 -5.54
N LEU A 20 12.23 -29.02 -5.67
CA LEU A 20 13.31 -28.57 -4.80
C LEU A 20 13.50 -27.05 -5.01
N GLY A 21 12.68 -26.24 -4.35
CA GLY A 21 12.67 -24.79 -4.51
C GLY A 21 11.68 -24.12 -3.57
N GLY A 22 11.62 -22.78 -3.62
CA GLY A 22 10.61 -22.02 -2.87
C GLY A 22 9.19 -22.24 -3.39
N VAL A 23 8.19 -21.97 -2.56
CA VAL A 23 6.77 -22.04 -2.94
C VAL A 23 6.51 -21.16 -4.17
N PRO A 24 5.89 -21.66 -5.26
CA PRO A 24 5.64 -20.90 -6.49
C PRO A 24 4.51 -19.86 -6.32
N PRO A 25 4.45 -18.83 -7.18
CA PRO A 25 3.29 -17.96 -7.25
C PRO A 25 2.05 -18.72 -7.74
N ASP A 26 0.87 -18.22 -7.41
CA ASP A 26 -0.38 -18.78 -7.90
C ASP A 26 -0.80 -18.11 -9.22
N ASP A 27 -1.56 -18.80 -10.07
CA ASP A 27 -2.08 -18.25 -11.34
C ASP A 27 -3.54 -17.74 -11.22
N SER A 28 -4.03 -17.53 -10.00
CA SER A 28 -5.38 -16.99 -9.79
C SER A 28 -5.45 -15.47 -9.95
N PRO A 29 -6.66 -14.92 -10.14
CA PRO A 29 -6.88 -13.48 -10.26
C PRO A 29 -6.42 -12.64 -9.06
N ILE A 30 -6.09 -13.26 -7.92
CA ILE A 30 -5.54 -12.55 -6.76
C ILE A 30 -4.08 -12.12 -6.96
N THR A 31 -3.33 -12.82 -7.83
CA THR A 31 -1.90 -12.59 -8.03
C THR A 31 -1.59 -11.17 -8.51
N PRO A 32 -2.27 -10.63 -9.53
CA PRO A 32 -2.08 -9.24 -9.93
C PRO A 32 -2.34 -8.24 -8.78
N MET A 33 -3.35 -8.50 -7.93
CA MET A 33 -3.65 -7.64 -6.78
C MET A 33 -2.54 -7.71 -5.71
N CYS A 34 -2.01 -8.90 -5.45
CA CYS A 34 -0.84 -9.08 -4.60
C CYS A 34 0.36 -8.29 -5.12
N GLU A 35 0.67 -8.37 -6.41
CA GLU A 35 1.81 -7.67 -7.03
C GLU A 35 1.68 -6.14 -6.94
N VAL A 36 0.50 -5.59 -7.27
CA VAL A 36 0.24 -4.14 -7.21
C VAL A 36 0.42 -3.59 -5.80
N THR A 37 0.11 -4.38 -4.77
CA THR A 37 0.29 -3.97 -3.36
C THR A 37 1.71 -4.17 -2.83
N GLY A 38 2.67 -4.62 -3.66
CA GLY A 38 4.03 -4.96 -3.24
C GLY A 38 4.12 -6.25 -2.43
N GLY A 39 3.13 -7.14 -2.56
CA GLY A 39 3.07 -8.46 -1.95
C GLY A 39 3.26 -9.58 -2.97
N ARG A 40 2.77 -10.77 -2.62
CA ARG A 40 2.94 -11.99 -3.43
C ARG A 40 1.84 -13.01 -3.12
N SER A 41 1.40 -13.75 -4.13
CA SER A 41 0.60 -14.97 -3.96
C SER A 41 1.49 -16.22 -3.84
N TYR A 42 1.01 -17.21 -3.12
CA TYR A 42 1.65 -18.50 -2.92
C TYR A 42 0.69 -19.62 -3.28
N SER A 43 1.10 -20.53 -4.17
CA SER A 43 0.34 -21.73 -4.50
C SER A 43 0.84 -22.89 -3.64
N VAL A 44 -0.01 -23.36 -2.72
CA VAL A 44 0.35 -24.33 -1.69
C VAL A 44 -0.29 -25.67 -2.00
N PHE A 45 0.53 -26.67 -2.35
CA PHE A 45 0.06 -28.01 -2.72
C PHE A 45 0.23 -29.06 -1.60
N SER A 46 0.97 -28.73 -0.54
CA SER A 46 1.20 -29.65 0.58
C SER A 46 1.34 -28.92 1.91
N GLN A 47 1.25 -29.69 3.01
CA GLN A 47 1.51 -29.19 4.36
C GLN A 47 2.94 -28.68 4.52
N ARG A 48 3.91 -29.29 3.84
CA ARG A 48 5.31 -28.84 3.88
C ARG A 48 5.47 -27.47 3.23
N MET A 49 4.87 -27.29 2.04
CA MET A 49 4.86 -26.00 1.36
C MET A 49 4.14 -24.93 2.16
N LEU A 50 3.07 -25.29 2.89
CA LEU A 50 2.38 -24.36 3.78
C LEU A 50 3.34 -23.83 4.86
N ASN A 51 4.07 -24.72 5.54
CA ASN A 51 5.03 -24.32 6.58
C ASN A 51 6.15 -23.43 6.00
N GLN A 52 6.73 -23.81 4.85
CA GLN A 52 7.73 -22.99 4.16
C GLN A 52 7.19 -21.59 3.79
N CYS A 53 5.94 -21.52 3.33
CA CYS A 53 5.28 -20.26 3.02
C CYS A 53 5.12 -19.39 4.28
N LEU A 54 4.68 -19.98 5.39
CA LEU A 54 4.50 -19.26 6.65
C LEU A 54 5.84 -18.71 7.18
N GLU A 55 6.90 -19.52 7.16
CA GLU A 55 8.26 -19.09 7.54
C GLU A 55 8.75 -17.94 6.66
N SER A 56 8.58 -18.04 5.34
CA SER A 56 8.93 -16.96 4.40
C SER A 56 8.13 -15.68 4.64
N LEU A 57 6.84 -15.81 4.97
CA LEU A 57 5.95 -14.68 5.19
C LEU A 57 6.33 -13.92 6.47
N VAL A 58 6.68 -14.62 7.54
CA VAL A 58 7.14 -13.99 8.80
C VAL A 58 8.36 -13.10 8.56
N GLN A 59 9.32 -13.54 7.74
CA GLN A 59 10.50 -12.75 7.40
C GLN A 59 10.18 -11.50 6.57
N LYS A 60 9.06 -11.49 5.84
CA LYS A 60 8.62 -10.38 4.98
C LYS A 60 7.75 -9.35 5.70
N ILE A 61 7.22 -9.66 6.89
CA ILE A 61 6.49 -8.71 7.73
C ILE A 61 7.50 -7.77 8.38
N GLN A 62 7.84 -6.70 7.66
CA GLN A 62 8.73 -5.65 8.11
C GLN A 62 8.04 -4.31 8.01
N SER A 63 8.39 -3.41 8.94
CA SER A 63 7.94 -2.02 8.92
C SER A 63 8.58 -1.28 7.76
N GLY A 64 7.75 -0.67 6.92
CA GLY A 64 8.23 0.04 5.75
C GLY A 64 7.10 0.67 4.94
N VAL A 65 7.50 1.39 3.90
CA VAL A 65 6.59 2.05 2.98
C VAL A 65 6.81 1.48 1.59
N VAL A 66 5.73 1.12 0.89
CA VAL A 66 5.81 0.65 -0.49
C VAL A 66 5.91 1.85 -1.42
N ILE A 67 6.93 1.88 -2.26
CA ILE A 67 7.16 2.89 -3.29
C ILE A 67 7.14 2.21 -4.65
N ASN A 68 6.54 2.87 -5.65
CA ASN A 68 6.66 2.45 -7.04
C ASN A 68 7.87 3.17 -7.66
N PHE A 69 8.90 2.42 -8.04
CA PHE A 69 10.05 2.94 -8.76
C PHE A 69 9.86 2.73 -10.26
N GLU A 70 9.99 3.80 -11.04
CA GLU A 70 9.89 3.78 -12.49
C GLU A 70 11.12 4.44 -13.12
N LYS A 71 11.76 3.76 -14.08
CA LYS A 71 12.90 4.32 -14.80
C LYS A 71 12.43 5.46 -15.71
N THR A 72 13.17 6.56 -15.73
CA THR A 72 13.02 7.63 -16.72
C THR A 72 14.33 7.85 -17.49
N GLY A 73 14.21 8.30 -18.74
CA GLY A 73 15.37 8.51 -19.62
C GLY A 73 15.98 7.23 -20.20
N PRO A 74 17.16 7.33 -20.85
CA PRO A 74 17.83 6.20 -21.47
C PRO A 74 18.32 5.17 -20.45
N ASP A 75 18.53 3.93 -20.90
CA ASP A 75 19.24 2.92 -20.11
C ASP A 75 20.68 3.34 -19.87
N PRO A 76 21.30 2.95 -18.74
CA PRO A 76 22.70 3.25 -18.53
C PRO A 76 23.55 2.51 -19.57
N PRO A 77 24.77 3.01 -19.87
CA PRO A 77 25.67 2.31 -20.76
C PRO A 77 25.92 0.87 -20.26
N PRO A 78 26.08 -0.09 -21.18
CA PRO A 78 26.37 -1.49 -20.84
C PRO A 78 27.59 -1.58 -19.92
N LEU A 79 27.57 -2.55 -19.01
CA LEU A 79 28.75 -2.87 -18.21
C LEU A 79 29.86 -3.39 -19.14
N GLU A 80 31.09 -2.92 -18.95
CA GLU A 80 32.25 -3.25 -19.81
C GLU A 80 32.54 -4.76 -19.90
N ASP A 81 32.06 -5.55 -18.92
CA ASP A 81 32.21 -7.02 -18.85
C ASP A 81 30.93 -7.82 -19.20
N ALA A 82 29.87 -7.18 -19.69
CA ALA A 82 28.62 -7.89 -19.99
C ALA A 82 28.71 -8.65 -21.33
N PRO A 83 28.37 -9.96 -21.38
CA PRO A 83 28.29 -10.69 -22.65
C PRO A 83 27.29 -10.01 -23.58
N ALA A 84 27.57 -10.03 -24.90
CA ALA A 84 26.85 -9.32 -25.96
C ALA A 84 25.34 -9.62 -26.05
N GLU A 85 24.83 -10.59 -25.29
CA GLU A 85 23.40 -10.93 -25.13
C GLU A 85 22.65 -10.01 -24.14
N ALA A 86 23.33 -9.09 -23.45
CA ALA A 86 22.72 -8.22 -22.44
C ALA A 86 21.89 -7.05 -23.01
N LEU A 87 21.91 -6.81 -24.33
CA LEU A 87 21.10 -5.76 -24.97
C LEU A 87 19.67 -6.25 -25.23
N LYS A 88 18.95 -6.62 -24.17
CA LYS A 88 17.52 -6.97 -24.28
C LYS A 88 16.72 -5.68 -24.47
N SER A 89 16.47 -5.30 -25.74
CA SER A 89 15.58 -4.21 -26.08
C SER A 89 14.16 -4.52 -25.60
N GLY A 90 13.69 -3.82 -24.55
CA GLY A 90 12.35 -4.01 -23.99
C GLY A 90 12.25 -3.63 -22.52
N PRO A 91 11.03 -3.62 -21.96
CA PRO A 91 10.81 -3.37 -20.54
C PRO A 91 11.46 -4.49 -19.70
N GLN A 92 12.49 -4.13 -18.94
CA GLN A 92 13.17 -5.05 -18.01
C GLN A 92 12.46 -5.08 -16.65
N PRO A 93 12.55 -6.20 -15.90
CA PRO A 93 11.96 -6.31 -14.56
C PRO A 93 12.43 -5.26 -13.55
N TRP A 94 13.59 -4.62 -13.79
CA TRP A 94 14.12 -3.54 -12.95
C TRP A 94 13.61 -2.14 -13.35
N HIS A 95 13.01 -1.97 -14.53
CA HIS A 95 12.52 -0.67 -15.00
C HIS A 95 11.29 -0.17 -14.21
N CYS A 96 10.47 -1.08 -13.70
CA CYS A 96 9.28 -0.73 -12.92
C CYS A 96 9.07 -1.75 -11.80
N CYS A 97 9.03 -1.30 -10.55
CA CYS A 97 8.75 -2.20 -9.44
C CYS A 97 8.17 -1.50 -8.20
N HIS A 98 7.21 -2.18 -7.56
CA HIS A 98 6.73 -1.83 -6.23
C HIS A 98 7.66 -2.48 -5.19
N LYS A 99 8.39 -1.67 -4.43
CA LYS A 99 9.32 -2.16 -3.40
C LYS A 99 9.19 -1.44 -2.09
N LEU A 100 9.41 -2.21 -1.02
CA LEU A 100 9.42 -1.68 0.32
C LEU A 100 10.72 -0.91 0.55
N ILE A 101 10.61 0.30 1.07
CA ILE A 101 11.70 0.94 1.80
C ILE A 101 11.54 0.64 3.28
N TYR A 102 12.58 0.14 3.93
CA TYR A 102 12.54 -0.21 5.34
C TYR A 102 12.56 1.06 6.18
N VAL A 103 11.54 1.19 7.02
CA VAL A 103 11.39 2.33 7.93
C VAL A 103 11.53 1.78 9.34
N ARG A 104 12.75 1.91 9.87
CA ARG A 104 13.11 1.40 11.20
C ARG A 104 12.67 2.41 12.27
N PRO A 105 11.87 1.98 13.26
CA PRO A 105 11.53 2.83 14.39
C PRO A 105 12.79 3.27 15.16
N ASN A 106 12.76 4.48 15.72
CA ASN A 106 13.83 4.90 16.60
C ASN A 106 13.76 4.13 17.93
N LEU A 107 14.91 3.64 18.42
CA LEU A 107 14.99 2.86 19.66
C LEU A 107 14.51 3.61 20.90
N LYS A 108 14.61 4.95 20.93
CA LYS A 108 14.23 5.78 22.08
C LYS A 108 12.75 6.18 22.06
N THR A 109 12.20 6.50 20.88
CA THR A 109 10.83 7.04 20.78
C THR A 109 9.81 6.03 20.26
N GLY A 110 10.25 4.89 19.72
CA GLY A 110 9.37 3.89 19.10
C GLY A 110 8.74 4.34 17.78
N VAL A 111 9.02 5.57 17.33
CA VAL A 111 8.47 6.17 16.11
C VAL A 111 9.61 6.37 15.11
N PRO A 112 9.40 6.08 13.81
CA PRO A 112 10.39 6.39 12.79
C PRO A 112 10.73 7.89 12.74
N ILE A 113 12.02 8.20 12.57
CA ILE A 113 12.47 9.58 12.34
C ILE A 113 12.57 9.80 10.82
N GLY A 114 11.97 10.89 10.35
CA GLY A 114 12.11 11.38 8.99
C GLY A 114 12.21 12.91 9.00
N HIS A 115 13.08 13.47 8.19
CA HIS A 115 13.32 14.91 8.07
C HIS A 115 12.61 15.50 6.85
N TRP A 116 12.62 14.77 5.73
CA TRP A 116 12.12 15.25 4.44
C TRP A 116 10.94 14.40 3.94
N PRO A 117 9.81 15.01 3.56
CA PRO A 117 8.74 14.28 2.92
C PRO A 117 9.14 13.86 1.50
N ILE A 118 8.48 12.85 0.93
CA ILE A 118 8.51 12.62 -0.52
C ILE A 118 7.60 13.68 -1.17
N PRO A 119 8.01 14.32 -2.29
CA PRO A 119 7.17 15.31 -2.95
C PRO A 119 5.83 14.70 -3.42
N GLU A 120 4.79 15.51 -3.40
CA GLU A 120 3.51 15.16 -4.03
C GLU A 120 3.62 15.24 -5.56
N ALA A 121 2.84 14.41 -6.25
CA ALA A 121 2.74 14.37 -7.71
C ALA A 121 1.86 15.49 -8.30
N PHE A 122 1.84 16.64 -7.62
CA PHE A 122 1.18 17.85 -8.04
C PHE A 122 1.79 19.06 -7.33
N TRP A 123 1.65 20.24 -7.94
CA TRP A 123 2.00 21.49 -7.29
C TRP A 123 0.81 22.02 -6.47
N PRO A 124 0.95 22.24 -5.14
CA PRO A 124 -0.14 22.77 -4.32
C PRO A 124 -0.47 24.20 -4.74
N ASP A 125 -1.74 24.43 -5.10
CA ASP A 125 -2.30 25.76 -5.32
C ASP A 125 -3.25 26.12 -4.18
N GLN A 126 -2.96 27.23 -3.50
CA GLN A 126 -3.78 27.75 -2.40
C GLN A 126 -5.14 28.29 -2.86
N ASN A 127 -5.27 28.61 -4.14
CA ASN A 127 -6.53 29.07 -4.72
C ASN A 127 -7.40 27.90 -5.19
N SER A 128 -6.85 26.68 -5.25
CA SER A 128 -7.61 25.51 -5.70
C SER A 128 -8.61 25.07 -4.62
N PRO A 129 -9.91 24.89 -4.99
CA PRO A 129 -10.92 24.41 -4.07
C PRO A 129 -10.84 22.91 -3.81
N THR A 130 -10.11 22.16 -4.64
CA THR A 130 -9.97 20.70 -4.56
C THR A 130 -8.51 20.27 -4.71
N LEU A 131 -8.19 19.07 -4.26
CA LEU A 131 -6.88 18.45 -4.47
C LEU A 131 -6.94 17.40 -5.58
N PRO A 132 -5.87 17.27 -6.37
CA PRO A 132 -5.70 16.13 -7.26
C PRO A 132 -5.74 14.80 -6.47
N PRO A 133 -6.28 13.73 -7.07
CA PRO A 133 -6.27 12.42 -6.44
C PRO A 133 -4.84 11.93 -6.23
N ARG A 134 -4.56 11.39 -5.04
CA ARG A 134 -3.25 10.85 -4.68
C ARG A 134 -3.22 9.34 -4.91
N SER A 135 -2.15 8.84 -5.53
CA SER A 135 -1.89 7.41 -5.61
C SER A 135 -1.58 6.82 -4.22
N ALA A 136 -1.97 5.58 -3.97
CA ALA A 136 -1.71 4.90 -2.69
C ALA A 136 -0.21 4.67 -2.43
N HIS A 137 0.57 4.41 -3.48
CA HIS A 137 2.03 4.32 -3.44
C HIS A 137 2.63 5.54 -4.13
N PRO A 138 3.64 6.22 -3.55
CA PRO A 138 4.38 7.25 -4.23
C PRO A 138 5.00 6.72 -5.53
N GLN A 139 4.83 7.44 -6.63
CA GLN A 139 5.42 7.12 -7.93
C GLN A 139 6.73 7.89 -8.06
N VAL A 140 7.84 7.20 -7.79
CA VAL A 140 9.18 7.76 -7.80
C VAL A 140 9.86 7.36 -9.09
N ARG A 141 10.30 8.35 -9.86
CA ARG A 141 11.07 8.14 -11.08
C ARG A 141 12.56 8.21 -10.79
N PHE A 142 13.35 7.33 -11.38
CA PHE A 142 14.81 7.35 -11.23
C PHE A 142 15.49 7.46 -12.59
N SER A 143 16.54 8.29 -12.66
CA SER A 143 17.35 8.49 -13.85
C SER A 143 18.64 7.66 -13.75
N CYS A 144 18.98 6.94 -14.82
CA CYS A 144 20.21 6.13 -14.89
C CYS A 144 21.45 6.95 -15.29
N VAL A 145 21.41 8.27 -15.10
CA VAL A 145 22.56 9.17 -15.28
C VAL A 145 23.35 9.18 -13.98
N ASP A 146 24.61 8.76 -14.04
CA ASP A 146 25.50 8.73 -12.88
C ASP A 146 25.76 10.16 -12.39
N ALA A 147 25.47 10.40 -11.10
CA ALA A 147 25.69 11.66 -10.41
C ALA A 147 26.55 11.46 -9.16
N GLU A 148 27.24 12.53 -8.74
CA GLU A 148 28.02 12.52 -7.50
C GLU A 148 27.07 12.65 -6.28
N PRO A 149 27.19 11.78 -5.26
CA PRO A 149 26.40 11.87 -4.05
C PRO A 149 26.80 13.11 -3.24
N MET A 150 25.88 14.05 -3.08
CA MET A 150 26.11 15.27 -2.31
C MET A 150 25.67 15.09 -0.86
N VAL A 151 26.58 15.34 0.09
CA VAL A 151 26.31 15.31 1.54
C VAL A 151 27.07 16.47 2.21
N ILE A 152 26.40 17.17 3.13
CA ILE A 152 26.99 18.20 3.98
C ILE A 152 26.74 17.82 5.43
N ASP A 153 27.79 17.76 6.27
CA ASP A 153 27.76 17.23 7.65
C ASP A 153 26.63 17.76 8.54
N LYS A 154 26.17 19.00 8.29
CA LYS A 154 25.15 19.66 9.12
C LYS A 154 23.72 19.57 8.57
N VAL A 155 23.56 19.15 7.32
CA VAL A 155 22.24 19.06 6.69
C VAL A 155 21.68 17.66 6.96
N PRO A 156 20.56 17.52 7.69
CA PRO A 156 19.97 16.21 7.92
C PRO A 156 19.49 15.61 6.60
N PHE A 157 19.57 14.29 6.48
CA PHE A 157 19.00 13.52 5.38
C PHE A 157 18.45 12.21 5.93
N ASP A 158 17.53 11.60 5.19
CA ASP A 158 16.99 10.29 5.55
C ASP A 158 17.61 9.21 4.67
N LYS A 159 17.92 8.06 5.28
CA LYS A 159 18.49 6.90 4.60
C LYS A 159 17.59 5.69 4.83
N TYR A 160 16.95 5.22 3.77
CA TYR A 160 16.08 4.05 3.82
C TYR A 160 16.65 2.93 2.96
N GLU A 161 16.83 1.76 3.54
CA GLU A 161 17.28 0.57 2.82
C GLU A 161 16.13 0.01 1.97
N LEU A 162 16.42 -0.36 0.73
CA LEU A 162 15.44 -0.97 -0.17
C LEU A 162 15.37 -2.48 0.05
N GLU A 163 14.17 -3.03 -0.04
CA GLU A 163 13.95 -4.47 -0.16
C GLU A 163 14.63 -5.02 -1.43
N PRO A 164 15.32 -6.18 -1.32
CA PRO A 164 15.94 -6.83 -2.46
C PRO A 164 14.96 -7.04 -3.63
N SER A 165 15.42 -6.65 -4.82
CA SER A 165 14.65 -6.61 -6.05
C SER A 165 15.55 -6.64 -7.29
N PRO A 166 14.99 -6.88 -8.49
CA PRO A 166 15.73 -6.74 -9.74
C PRO A 166 16.42 -5.38 -9.87
N LEU A 167 15.78 -4.30 -9.43
CA LEU A 167 16.39 -2.96 -9.40
C LEU A 167 17.61 -2.89 -8.48
N THR A 168 17.50 -3.40 -7.25
CA THR A 168 18.66 -3.39 -6.35
C THR A 168 19.79 -4.28 -6.85
N GLN A 169 19.48 -5.44 -7.44
CA GLN A 169 20.47 -6.35 -8.01
C GLN A 169 21.22 -5.65 -9.16
N TYR A 170 20.47 -5.03 -10.07
CA TYR A 170 21.04 -4.30 -11.20
C TYR A 170 21.98 -3.16 -10.75
N ILE A 171 21.60 -2.39 -9.74
CA ILE A 171 22.46 -1.34 -9.17
C ILE A 171 23.72 -1.93 -8.53
N LEU A 172 23.61 -3.05 -7.80
CA LEU A 172 24.74 -3.70 -7.12
C LEU A 172 25.74 -4.34 -8.09
N GLU A 173 25.24 -4.92 -9.19
CA GLU A 173 26.07 -5.54 -10.24
C GLU A 173 26.98 -4.54 -10.94
N ARG A 174 26.61 -3.26 -10.97
CA ARG A 174 27.47 -2.18 -11.50
C ARG A 174 28.71 -1.90 -10.67
N LYS A 175 28.76 -2.38 -9.41
CA LYS A 175 29.91 -2.22 -8.49
C LYS A 175 30.44 -0.79 -8.37
N SER A 176 29.54 0.21 -8.47
CA SER A 176 29.88 1.63 -8.45
C SER A 176 29.36 2.33 -7.18
N PRO A 177 29.92 2.05 -5.97
CA PRO A 177 29.39 2.58 -4.71
C PRO A 177 29.59 4.08 -4.52
N HIS A 178 30.34 4.73 -5.41
CA HIS A 178 30.63 6.18 -5.38
C HIS A 178 29.71 6.99 -6.29
N THR A 179 28.90 6.36 -7.15
CA THR A 179 27.90 7.03 -7.98
C THR A 179 26.50 6.85 -7.38
N CYS A 180 25.57 7.70 -7.81
CA CYS A 180 24.18 7.60 -7.43
C CYS A 180 23.25 7.97 -8.58
N TRP A 181 22.02 7.48 -8.52
CA TRP A 181 20.96 7.74 -9.49
C TRP A 181 19.90 8.61 -8.87
N GLN A 182 19.70 9.81 -9.43
CA GLN A 182 18.76 10.78 -8.88
C GLN A 182 17.32 10.31 -9.02
N VAL A 183 16.50 10.66 -8.02
CA VAL A 183 15.07 10.35 -8.00
C VAL A 183 14.20 11.61 -8.00
N PHE A 184 13.06 11.49 -8.67
CA PHE A 184 12.14 12.56 -9.02
C PHE A 184 10.69 12.12 -8.76
N VAL A 185 9.78 13.07 -8.64
CA VAL A 185 8.34 12.82 -8.66
C VAL A 185 7.73 13.71 -9.72
N SER A 186 7.05 13.13 -10.70
CA SER A 186 6.43 13.88 -11.79
C SER A 186 5.45 14.93 -11.25
N ASN A 187 5.37 16.08 -11.92
CA ASN A 187 4.50 17.20 -11.57
C ASN A 187 4.73 17.81 -10.17
N SER A 188 5.86 17.50 -9.52
CA SER A 188 6.23 18.10 -8.23
C SER A 188 6.78 19.52 -8.34
N ALA A 189 7.02 20.02 -9.56
CA ALA A 189 7.46 21.39 -9.83
C ALA A 189 6.41 22.17 -10.65
N LYS A 190 6.36 23.49 -10.46
CA LYS A 190 5.44 24.38 -11.18
C LYS A 190 5.68 24.46 -12.70
N TYR A 191 6.93 24.29 -13.14
CA TYR A 191 7.36 24.50 -14.53
C TYR A 191 8.17 23.32 -15.09
N SER A 192 7.97 22.11 -14.56
CA SER A 192 8.65 20.90 -15.05
C SER A 192 7.78 19.66 -14.83
N ASP A 193 7.61 18.88 -15.90
CA ASP A 193 6.79 17.67 -15.91
C ASP A 193 7.43 16.55 -15.08
N LEU A 194 8.76 16.42 -15.11
CA LEU A 194 9.47 15.43 -14.31
C LEU A 194 9.63 15.88 -12.84
N GLY A 195 9.63 17.19 -12.59
CA GLY A 195 9.95 17.76 -11.28
C GLY A 195 11.45 17.97 -11.07
N GLN A 196 11.85 18.18 -9.82
CA GLN A 196 13.25 18.36 -9.41
C GLN A 196 13.71 17.18 -8.52
N PRO A 197 15.02 16.89 -8.47
CA PRO A 197 15.50 15.74 -7.72
C PRO A 197 15.32 15.98 -6.21
N PHE A 198 14.72 15.02 -5.52
CA PHE A 198 14.49 15.08 -4.07
C PHE A 198 15.33 14.07 -3.30
N GLY A 199 16.19 13.33 -4.00
CA GLY A 199 17.00 12.27 -3.42
C GLY A 199 17.73 11.49 -4.48
N TYR A 200 18.31 10.37 -4.07
CA TYR A 200 18.98 9.45 -4.98
C TYR A 200 19.03 8.01 -4.44
N LEU A 201 19.14 7.05 -5.35
CA LEU A 201 19.45 5.66 -5.08
C LEU A 201 20.97 5.46 -5.11
N LYS A 202 21.50 4.78 -4.10
CA LYS A 202 22.94 4.53 -4.00
C LYS A 202 23.22 3.18 -3.33
N ALA A 203 24.14 2.42 -3.92
CA ALA A 203 24.65 1.20 -3.32
C ALA A 203 25.41 1.50 -2.03
N SER A 204 25.31 0.59 -1.04
CA SER A 204 26.18 0.64 0.13
C SER A 204 27.64 0.44 -0.28
N THR A 205 28.57 0.97 0.51
CA THR A 205 30.01 0.74 0.27
C THR A 205 30.40 -0.72 0.34
N ALA A 206 29.67 -1.51 1.13
CA ALA A 206 29.83 -2.97 1.23
C ALA A 206 29.13 -3.74 0.09
N LEU A 207 28.44 -3.06 -0.83
CA LEU A 207 27.69 -3.65 -1.96
C LEU A 207 26.70 -4.76 -1.55
N ASN A 208 26.11 -4.63 -0.36
CA ASN A 208 25.15 -5.60 0.17
C ASN A 208 23.70 -5.14 0.07
N CYS A 209 23.45 -3.84 -0.08
CA CYS A 209 22.12 -3.27 -0.19
C CYS A 209 22.14 -1.95 -0.95
N VAL A 210 20.97 -1.53 -1.43
CA VAL A 210 20.76 -0.22 -2.03
C VAL A 210 19.94 0.62 -1.07
N ASN A 211 20.27 1.90 -0.97
CA ASN A 211 19.58 2.84 -0.11
C ASN A 211 19.00 3.98 -0.93
N LEU A 212 17.78 4.39 -0.57
CA LEU A 212 17.18 5.65 -0.95
C LEU A 212 17.62 6.70 0.06
N PHE A 213 18.36 7.69 -0.42
CA PHE A 213 18.69 8.89 0.33
C PHE A 213 17.64 9.94 0.00
N VAL A 214 16.81 10.32 0.97
CA VAL A 214 15.83 11.39 0.82
C VAL A 214 16.48 12.69 1.30
N MET A 215 16.52 13.65 0.39
CA MET A 215 17.21 14.92 0.50
C MET A 215 16.18 16.07 0.45
N PRO A 216 16.58 17.32 0.75
CA PRO A 216 15.74 18.47 0.43
C PRO A 216 15.34 18.48 -1.05
N TYR A 217 14.17 19.03 -1.35
CA TYR A 217 13.72 19.17 -2.73
C TYR A 217 14.69 20.04 -3.54
N ASN A 218 15.11 19.57 -4.72
CA ASN A 218 16.14 20.23 -5.53
C ASN A 218 17.47 20.46 -4.76
N TYR A 219 17.91 19.44 -4.03
CA TYR A 219 19.15 19.45 -3.26
C TYR A 219 20.41 19.87 -4.06
N PRO A 220 20.56 19.62 -5.38
CA PRO A 220 21.75 20.06 -6.12
C PRO A 220 21.90 21.58 -6.18
N VAL A 221 20.80 22.33 -6.02
CA VAL A 221 20.82 23.80 -5.92
C VAL A 221 20.94 24.24 -4.47
N LEU A 222 20.20 23.61 -3.55
CA LEU A 222 20.19 24.02 -2.15
C LEU A 222 21.52 23.75 -1.43
N LEU A 223 22.11 22.56 -1.61
CA LEU A 223 23.30 22.17 -0.85
C LEU A 223 24.49 23.10 -1.13
N PRO A 224 24.84 23.46 -2.38
CA PRO A 224 25.90 24.44 -2.63
C PRO A 224 25.63 25.81 -1.99
N LEU A 225 24.38 26.28 -2.00
CA LEU A 225 24.02 27.54 -1.32
C LEU A 225 24.26 27.44 0.18
N LEU A 226 23.89 26.32 0.80
CA LEU A 226 24.11 26.09 2.23
C LEU A 226 25.60 25.94 2.56
N ASP A 227 26.37 25.25 1.71
CA ASP A 227 27.81 25.08 1.89
C ASP A 227 28.56 26.43 1.81
N ASP A 228 28.21 27.26 0.83
CA ASP A 228 28.74 28.63 0.66
C ASP A 228 28.40 29.51 1.88
N LEU A 229 27.17 29.40 2.40
CA LEU A 229 26.77 30.10 3.62
C LEU A 229 27.64 29.69 4.83
N ILE A 230 27.94 28.40 4.97
CA ILE A 230 28.72 27.86 6.08
C ILE A 230 30.20 28.24 5.94
N LYS A 231 30.81 27.92 4.80
CA LYS A 231 32.27 27.99 4.60
C LYS A 231 32.74 29.40 4.29
N VAL A 232 32.05 30.11 3.40
CA VAL A 232 32.48 31.43 2.91
C VAL A 232 31.91 32.55 3.77
N HIS A 233 30.61 32.49 4.06
CA HIS A 233 29.91 33.58 4.72
C HIS A 233 29.80 33.44 6.24
N LYS A 234 30.24 32.32 6.83
CA LYS A 234 30.21 32.06 8.28
C LYS A 234 28.83 32.38 8.88
N PHE A 235 27.76 31.88 8.25
CA PHE A 235 26.36 32.10 8.62
C PHE A 235 25.84 33.55 8.51
N LYS A 236 26.57 34.46 7.82
CA LYS A 236 26.13 35.84 7.57
C LYS A 236 25.79 36.02 6.08
N PRO A 237 24.53 35.82 5.67
CA PRO A 237 24.15 35.84 4.26
C PRO A 237 24.39 37.21 3.62
N THR A 238 25.05 37.24 2.46
CA THR A 238 25.18 38.45 1.63
C THR A 238 23.87 38.73 0.89
N LEU A 239 23.73 39.94 0.34
CA LEU A 239 22.54 40.30 -0.47
C LEU A 239 22.38 39.37 -1.67
N LYS A 240 23.48 39.07 -2.37
CA LYS A 240 23.49 38.14 -3.53
C LYS A 240 23.10 36.71 -3.12
N TRP A 241 23.63 36.23 -2.00
CA TRP A 241 23.25 34.92 -1.47
C TRP A 241 21.77 34.87 -1.12
N ARG A 242 21.26 35.91 -0.43
CA ARG A 242 19.85 36.00 -0.03
C ARG A 242 18.91 36.00 -1.24
N GLN A 243 19.24 36.75 -2.29
CA GLN A 243 18.48 36.73 -3.55
C GLN A 243 18.46 35.33 -4.18
N SER A 244 19.61 34.63 -4.19
CA SER A 244 19.72 33.27 -4.75
C SER A 244 18.88 32.27 -3.94
N PHE A 245 18.93 32.37 -2.61
CA PHE A 245 18.13 31.54 -1.71
C PHE A 245 16.63 31.82 -1.83
N GLU A 246 16.21 33.09 -1.91
CA GLU A 246 14.82 33.48 -2.15
C GLU A 246 14.29 32.98 -3.49
N ASN A 247 15.13 32.97 -4.53
CA ASN A 247 14.78 32.39 -5.82
C ASN A 247 14.61 30.87 -5.73
N TYR A 248 15.48 30.17 -5.00
CA TYR A 248 15.29 28.75 -4.72
C TYR A 248 13.96 28.47 -4.01
N LEU A 249 13.60 29.25 -2.98
CA LEU A 249 12.35 29.07 -2.23
C LEU A 249 11.11 29.16 -3.12
N LYS A 250 11.12 29.97 -4.18
CA LYS A 250 10.02 30.07 -5.17
C LYS A 250 9.83 28.80 -6.00
N THR A 251 10.87 27.98 -6.14
CA THR A 251 10.86 26.72 -6.92
C THR A 251 10.52 25.49 -6.08
N MET A 252 10.58 25.61 -4.76
CA MET A 252 10.35 24.53 -3.81
C MET A 252 8.86 24.42 -3.45
N PRO A 253 8.27 23.21 -3.39
CA PRO A 253 6.89 23.04 -2.98
C PRO A 253 6.66 23.65 -1.59
N PRO A 254 5.59 24.45 -1.39
CA PRO A 254 5.52 25.28 -0.19
C PRO A 254 5.46 24.51 1.13
N TYR A 255 4.92 23.28 1.14
CA TYR A 255 4.87 22.41 2.32
C TYR A 255 6.25 21.91 2.79
N TYR A 256 7.31 22.03 1.97
CA TYR A 256 8.68 21.72 2.41
C TYR A 256 9.25 22.76 3.37
N ILE A 257 8.65 23.96 3.47
CA ILE A 257 9.19 25.06 4.29
C ILE A 257 9.34 24.66 5.76
N GLY A 258 8.43 23.83 6.29
CA GLY A 258 8.47 23.36 7.67
C GLY A 258 9.67 22.43 7.92
N SER A 259 9.94 21.50 7.01
CA SER A 259 11.12 20.62 7.08
C SER A 259 12.41 21.41 6.91
N LEU A 260 12.44 22.35 5.97
CA LEU A 260 13.60 23.23 5.75
C LEU A 260 13.90 24.07 6.99
N ARG A 261 12.89 24.66 7.65
CA ARG A 261 13.06 25.41 8.89
C ARG A 261 13.67 24.57 10.01
N LYS A 262 13.23 23.30 10.15
CA LYS A 262 13.82 22.36 11.12
C LYS A 262 15.29 22.07 10.80
N ALA A 263 15.60 21.81 9.54
CA ALA A 263 16.98 21.56 9.09
C ALA A 263 17.89 22.77 9.35
N LEU A 264 17.45 23.99 9.00
CA LEU A 264 18.20 25.22 9.24
C LEU A 264 18.43 25.49 10.74
N ARG A 265 17.48 25.13 11.60
CA ARG A 265 17.65 25.20 13.06
C ARG A 265 18.75 24.24 13.54
N ILE A 266 18.78 23.00 13.04
CA ILE A 266 19.83 22.01 13.34
C ILE A 266 21.20 22.52 12.88
N MET A 267 21.25 23.20 11.73
CA MET A 267 22.46 23.79 11.19
C MET A 267 22.97 25.03 11.96
N GLY A 268 22.17 25.60 12.87
CA GLY A 268 22.50 26.82 13.60
C GLY A 268 22.13 28.13 12.89
N ALA A 269 21.24 28.08 11.89
CA ALA A 269 20.80 29.23 11.11
C ALA A 269 19.27 29.45 11.14
N PRO A 270 18.64 29.56 12.32
CA PRO A 270 17.17 29.59 12.46
C PRO A 270 16.51 30.82 11.80
N ASN A 271 17.23 31.94 11.70
CA ASN A 271 16.67 33.24 11.30
C ASN A 271 16.71 33.51 9.78
N LEU A 272 17.00 32.49 8.96
CA LEU A 272 17.08 32.64 7.50
C LEU A 272 15.70 32.72 6.82
N LEU A 273 14.68 32.11 7.44
CA LEU A 273 13.31 32.11 6.97
C LEU A 273 12.46 33.04 7.84
N ALA A 274 11.50 33.73 7.24
CA ALA A 274 10.54 34.52 8.00
C ALA A 274 9.54 33.61 8.75
N ASP A 275 9.13 34.03 9.94
CA ASP A 275 8.25 33.25 10.82
C ASP A 275 6.83 33.07 10.25
N ASN A 276 6.38 34.01 9.43
CA ASN A 276 5.07 34.01 8.78
C ASN A 276 5.00 33.15 7.51
N MET A 277 6.09 32.52 7.08
CA MET A 277 6.10 31.62 5.92
C MET A 277 5.56 30.24 6.31
N GLU A 278 4.25 30.14 6.52
CA GLU A 278 3.53 28.87 6.59
C GLU A 278 2.67 28.72 5.35
N TYR A 279 3.08 27.84 4.45
CA TYR A 279 2.30 27.52 3.27
C TYR A 279 1.61 26.18 3.47
N GLY A 280 0.31 26.25 3.76
CA GLY A 280 -0.57 25.10 3.87
C GLY A 280 -1.50 24.95 2.66
N LEU A 281 -2.36 23.93 2.74
CA LEU A 281 -3.48 23.74 1.82
C LEU A 281 -4.51 24.89 1.96
N SER A 282 -5.35 25.06 0.95
CA SER A 282 -6.43 26.04 0.98
C SER A 282 -7.43 25.78 2.14
N TYR A 283 -8.05 26.83 2.66
CA TYR A 283 -9.00 26.71 3.79
C TYR A 283 -10.18 25.79 3.45
N SER A 284 -10.69 25.88 2.21
CA SER A 284 -11.76 25.01 1.70
C SER A 284 -11.37 23.54 1.74
N VAL A 285 -10.16 23.20 1.27
CA VAL A 285 -9.61 21.84 1.32
C VAL A 285 -9.46 21.37 2.75
N VAL A 286 -8.88 22.18 3.64
CA VAL A 286 -8.71 21.82 5.06
C VAL A 286 -10.06 21.55 5.73
N SER A 287 -11.06 22.39 5.49
CA SER A 287 -12.42 22.23 6.02
C SER A 287 -13.08 20.95 5.48
N TYR A 288 -12.97 20.70 4.18
CA TYR A 288 -13.48 19.49 3.54
C TYR A 288 -12.87 18.21 4.13
N LEU A 289 -11.54 18.17 4.29
CA LEU A 289 -10.84 17.02 4.88
C LEU A 289 -11.26 16.77 6.34
N LYS A 290 -11.45 17.82 7.13
CA LYS A 290 -11.98 17.71 8.51
C LYS A 290 -13.39 17.12 8.53
N LYS A 291 -14.28 17.61 7.67
CA LYS A 291 -15.65 17.09 7.54
C LYS A 291 -15.66 15.62 7.13
N LEU A 292 -14.84 15.25 6.14
CA LEU A 292 -14.73 13.87 5.66
C LEU A 292 -14.21 12.93 6.75
N SER A 293 -13.20 13.36 7.52
CA SER A 293 -12.67 12.60 8.65
C SER A 293 -13.74 12.35 9.72
N GLN A 294 -14.50 13.39 10.08
CA GLN A 294 -15.61 13.25 11.05
C GLN A 294 -16.70 12.31 10.53
N GLN A 295 -17.10 12.43 9.26
CA GLN A 295 -18.11 11.56 8.67
C GLN A 295 -17.66 10.09 8.63
N THR A 296 -16.39 9.84 8.28
CA THR A 296 -15.80 8.50 8.25
C THR A 296 -15.82 7.86 9.63
N LYS A 297 -15.49 8.63 10.68
CA LYS A 297 -15.57 8.16 12.07
C LYS A 297 -17.00 7.75 12.45
N ILE A 298 -18.00 8.57 12.11
CA ILE A 298 -19.40 8.29 12.41
C ILE A 298 -19.88 7.02 11.71
N GLU A 299 -19.59 6.84 10.42
CA GLU A 299 -19.99 5.63 9.68
C GLU A 299 -19.25 4.38 10.17
N TYR A 300 -17.98 4.51 10.55
CA TYR A 300 -17.22 3.43 11.18
C TYR A 300 -17.87 2.99 12.50
N ASP A 301 -18.16 3.95 13.40
CA ASP A 301 -18.79 3.66 14.68
C ASP A 301 -20.18 3.00 14.48
N ARG A 302 -20.93 3.46 13.47
CA ARG A 302 -22.22 2.87 13.08
C ARG A 302 -22.08 1.42 12.59
N LEU A 303 -21.05 1.11 11.80
CA LEU A 303 -20.76 -0.25 11.33
C LEU A 303 -20.36 -1.18 12.47
N ILE A 304 -19.55 -0.71 13.42
CA ILE A 304 -19.18 -1.51 14.61
C ILE A 304 -20.42 -1.92 15.40
N VAL A 305 -21.39 -1.03 15.54
CA VAL A 305 -22.66 -1.32 16.23
C VAL A 305 -23.53 -2.33 15.46
N SER A 306 -23.42 -2.42 14.14
CA SER A 306 -24.26 -3.33 13.34
C SER A 306 -23.77 -4.77 13.32
N ILE A 307 -22.46 -5.02 13.44
CA ILE A 307 -21.84 -6.36 13.38
C ILE A 307 -22.33 -7.29 14.52
N GLY A 308 -22.81 -6.74 15.63
CA GLY A 308 -23.37 -7.51 16.75
C GLY A 308 -24.87 -7.80 16.68
N LYS A 309 -25.60 -7.25 15.69
CA LYS A 309 -27.03 -7.50 15.56
C LYS A 309 -27.23 -8.82 14.83
N LYS A 310 -27.74 -9.84 15.55
CA LYS A 310 -28.16 -11.09 14.91
C LYS A 310 -29.09 -10.75 13.74
N PRO A 311 -28.91 -11.37 12.56
CA PRO A 311 -29.90 -11.24 11.51
C PRO A 311 -31.27 -11.60 12.13
N PRO A 312 -32.35 -10.88 11.77
CA PRO A 312 -33.67 -11.31 12.17
C PRO A 312 -33.81 -12.79 11.82
N PRO A 313 -34.40 -13.62 12.69
CA PRO A 313 -34.57 -15.03 12.40
C PRO A 313 -35.15 -15.15 11.00
N GLU A 314 -34.53 -15.98 10.15
CA GLU A 314 -35.05 -16.19 8.80
C GLU A 314 -36.55 -16.48 8.91
N PRO A 315 -37.40 -15.82 8.11
CA PRO A 315 -38.82 -16.14 8.15
C PRO A 315 -38.93 -17.62 7.88
N GLY A 316 -39.33 -18.38 8.90
CA GLY A 316 -39.41 -19.83 8.82
C GLY A 316 -40.23 -20.25 7.61
N ILE A 317 -40.14 -21.51 7.20
CA ILE A 317 -40.87 -21.95 6.01
C ILE A 317 -42.37 -21.73 6.26
N LYS A 318 -42.95 -20.76 5.55
CA LYS A 318 -44.37 -20.40 5.69
C LYS A 318 -45.18 -21.57 5.19
N VAL A 319 -45.91 -22.23 6.10
CA VAL A 319 -46.76 -23.37 5.75
C VAL A 319 -47.90 -22.83 4.89
N ARG A 320 -47.83 -23.07 3.57
CA ARG A 320 -48.93 -22.76 2.65
C ARG A 320 -49.89 -23.92 2.66
N TRP A 321 -51.08 -23.71 3.20
CA TRP A 321 -52.21 -24.59 2.93
C TRP A 321 -52.56 -24.47 1.44
N ARG A 322 -52.25 -25.50 0.65
CA ARG A 322 -52.87 -25.65 -0.67
C ARG A 322 -54.25 -26.26 -0.42
N GLY A 323 -55.24 -25.38 -0.24
CA GLY A 323 -56.63 -25.83 -0.21
C GLY A 323 -56.94 -26.65 -1.46
N GLY A 324 -57.50 -27.85 -1.28
CA GLY A 324 -58.00 -28.64 -2.41
C GLY A 324 -57.75 -30.14 -2.37
N GLY A 325 -57.70 -30.79 -1.21
CA GLY A 325 -57.75 -32.25 -1.15
C GLY A 325 -58.30 -32.73 0.18
N VAL A 326 -59.41 -33.47 0.14
CA VAL A 326 -59.90 -34.27 1.27
C VAL A 326 -58.72 -35.09 1.77
N SER A 327 -58.33 -34.92 3.04
CA SER A 327 -57.23 -35.67 3.65
C SER A 327 -57.42 -37.16 3.36
N LEU A 328 -56.35 -37.94 3.12
CA LEU A 328 -56.48 -39.38 2.94
C LEU A 328 -57.22 -40.02 4.13
N ALA A 329 -57.06 -39.46 5.33
CA ALA A 329 -57.77 -39.84 6.55
C ALA A 329 -59.29 -39.57 6.53
N GLN A 330 -59.78 -38.79 5.57
CA GLN A 330 -61.20 -38.49 5.36
C GLN A 330 -61.80 -39.22 4.15
N ARG A 331 -60.97 -39.93 3.36
CA ARG A 331 -61.49 -40.71 2.21
C ARG A 331 -62.05 -42.05 2.70
N ARG A 332 -63.27 -42.36 2.25
CA ARG A 332 -64.03 -43.54 2.71
C ARG A 332 -63.33 -44.87 2.37
N ASP A 333 -62.74 -44.97 1.18
CA ASP A 333 -61.97 -46.13 0.71
C ASP A 333 -60.78 -46.45 1.62
N PHE A 334 -60.02 -45.41 2.01
CA PHE A 334 -58.86 -45.56 2.89
C PHE A 334 -59.26 -45.96 4.33
N ILE A 335 -60.34 -45.38 4.87
CA ILE A 335 -60.89 -45.75 6.19
C ILE A 335 -61.37 -47.21 6.18
N GLN A 336 -61.99 -47.65 5.08
CA GLN A 336 -62.50 -49.01 4.92
C GLN A 336 -61.37 -50.03 4.83
N GLN A 337 -60.28 -49.70 4.14
CA GLN A 337 -59.07 -50.53 4.11
C GLN A 337 -58.39 -50.60 5.48
N LEU A 338 -58.30 -49.50 6.22
CA LEU A 338 -57.78 -49.49 7.59
C LEU A 338 -58.62 -50.34 8.54
N GLN A 339 -59.94 -50.23 8.49
CA GLN A 339 -60.87 -51.09 9.24
C GLN A 339 -60.68 -52.59 8.93
N SER A 340 -60.43 -52.93 7.66
CA SER A 340 -60.16 -54.31 7.26
C SER A 340 -58.84 -54.88 7.81
N LEU A 341 -57.89 -54.01 8.15
CA LEU A 341 -56.58 -54.39 8.69
C LEU A 341 -56.54 -54.38 10.23
N SER A 342 -57.26 -53.46 10.90
CA SER A 342 -57.18 -53.27 12.35
C SER A 342 -58.38 -53.78 13.16
N GLY A 343 -59.49 -54.17 12.52
CA GLY A 343 -60.67 -54.75 13.18
C GLY A 343 -61.54 -53.79 14.00
N GLU A 344 -61.04 -52.61 14.39
CA GLU A 344 -61.82 -51.52 14.99
C GLU A 344 -61.88 -50.28 14.08
N ALA A 345 -63.04 -49.62 14.06
CA ALA A 345 -63.24 -48.35 13.36
C ALA A 345 -62.50 -47.21 14.09
N PRO A 346 -61.57 -46.49 13.42
CA PRO A 346 -60.95 -45.34 14.06
C PRO A 346 -62.00 -44.26 14.33
N ALA A 347 -61.98 -43.68 15.54
CA ALA A 347 -62.78 -42.51 15.86
C ALA A 347 -62.47 -41.40 14.84
N LEU A 348 -63.51 -40.80 14.25
CA LEU A 348 -63.36 -39.71 13.30
C LEU A 348 -62.49 -38.62 13.94
N PRO A 349 -61.37 -38.21 13.31
CA PRO A 349 -60.57 -37.12 13.85
C PRO A 349 -61.44 -35.87 13.92
N VAL A 350 -61.45 -35.22 15.09
CA VAL A 350 -62.10 -33.92 15.33
C VAL A 350 -61.74 -33.00 14.16
N GLU A 351 -62.72 -32.29 13.61
CA GLU A 351 -62.53 -31.34 12.50
C GLU A 351 -61.40 -30.37 12.84
N LEU A 352 -60.21 -30.64 12.30
CA LEU A 352 -59.06 -29.75 12.42
C LEU A 352 -59.42 -28.48 11.64
N ASN A 353 -59.60 -27.37 12.36
CA ASN A 353 -59.93 -26.09 11.74
C ASN A 353 -58.81 -25.72 10.77
N PRO A 354 -59.05 -25.70 9.45
CA PRO A 354 -57.99 -25.52 8.45
C PRO A 354 -57.37 -24.12 8.49
N LYS A 355 -57.94 -23.19 9.26
CA LYS A 355 -57.38 -21.85 9.50
C LYS A 355 -56.38 -21.79 10.65
N GLU A 356 -56.25 -22.84 11.47
CA GLU A 356 -55.38 -22.86 12.66
C GLU A 356 -53.89 -22.72 12.31
N PHE A 357 -53.49 -23.19 11.12
CA PHE A 357 -52.10 -23.14 10.64
C PHE A 357 -51.81 -21.96 9.69
N GLN A 358 -52.79 -21.07 9.47
CA GLN A 358 -52.67 -19.94 8.55
C GLN A 358 -51.78 -18.86 9.18
N GLY A 359 -50.47 -18.94 8.91
CA GLY A 359 -49.45 -18.08 9.54
C GLY A 359 -48.39 -18.82 10.34
N PHE A 360 -48.45 -20.16 10.39
CA PHE A 360 -47.42 -20.99 11.00
C PHE A 360 -46.13 -20.96 10.18
N HIS A 361 -45.00 -20.73 10.85
CA HIS A 361 -43.65 -20.74 10.26
C HIS A 361 -42.86 -21.86 10.93
N LEU A 362 -42.36 -22.81 10.14
CA LEU A 362 -41.41 -23.81 10.65
C LEU A 362 -40.07 -23.13 10.89
N ALA A 363 -39.64 -23.06 12.14
CA ALA A 363 -38.33 -22.54 12.49
C ALA A 363 -37.25 -23.40 11.83
N LEU A 364 -36.30 -22.76 11.14
CA LEU A 364 -35.10 -23.44 10.67
C LEU A 364 -34.21 -23.74 11.87
N LEU A 365 -33.57 -24.92 11.85
CA LEU A 365 -32.62 -25.33 12.88
C LEU A 365 -31.54 -24.25 13.02
N ASN A 366 -31.54 -23.58 14.17
CA ASN A 366 -30.57 -22.56 14.49
C ASN A 366 -29.21 -23.29 14.58
N LYS A 367 -28.32 -23.05 13.60
CA LYS A 367 -26.93 -23.52 13.70
C LYS A 367 -26.24 -22.66 14.76
N GLY A 368 -26.37 -23.10 16.01
CA GLY A 368 -25.66 -22.54 17.15
C GLY A 368 -24.16 -22.69 17.02
#